data_AF-A0A4S0RYP5-F1
#
_entry.id   AF-A0A4S0RYP5-F1
#
_cell.length_a   1.000
_cell.length_b   1.000
_cell.length_c   1.000
_cell.angle_alpha   90.00
_cell.angle_beta   90.00
_cell.angle_gamma   90.00
#
_symmetry.space_group_name_H-M   'P 1'
#
loop_
_entity.id
_entity.type
_entity.pdbx_description
1 polymer ?
#
loop_
_entity_poly.entity_id
_entity_poly.type
_entity_poly.pdbx_seq_one_letter_code
_entity_poly.pdbx_strand_id
1 'polypeptide(L)' 'MQILSIRRLQASGADARFDIAITDQLRLFGLCLTKNADGAWRTYAPRNSGVRVASFHPSLADQITRAAVAALEGEANVGR' A
#
# COMPACT_ATOMS: atom_id res chain seq x y z
N MET A 1 -0.53 -12.44 5.76
CA MET A 1 -0.61 -11.22 4.94
C MET A 1 0.59 -11.18 3.99
N GLN A 2 0.35 -11.02 2.69
CA GLN A 2 1.38 -11.12 1.66
C GLN A 2 1.17 -10.03 0.59
N ILE A 3 2.22 -9.28 0.27
CA ILE A 3 2.24 -8.36 -0.87
C ILE A 3 2.32 -9.20 -2.15
N LEU A 4 1.36 -9.01 -3.05
CA LEU A 4 1.25 -9.75 -4.30
C LEU A 4 1.99 -9.04 -5.45
N SER A 5 1.92 -7.71 -5.44
CA SER A 5 2.60 -6.83 -6.37
C SER A 5 2.85 -5.50 -5.66
N ILE A 6 3.96 -4.84 -5.99
CA ILE A 6 4.22 -3.45 -5.58
C ILE A 6 5.03 -2.79 -6.69
N ARG A 7 4.80 -1.49 -6.89
CA ARG A 7 5.60 -0.67 -7.79
C ARG A 7 5.67 0.76 -7.28
N ARG A 8 6.83 1.39 -7.41
CA ARG A 8 6.99 2.83 -7.23
C ARG A 8 6.23 3.61 -8.30
N LEU A 9 5.68 4.75 -7.92
CA LEU A 9 5.07 5.70 -8.82
C LEU A 9 5.93 6.96 -8.88
N GLN A 10 6.03 7.55 -10.07
CA GLN A 10 6.77 8.79 -10.32
C GLN A 10 5.86 10.04 -10.26
N ALA A 11 4.57 9.86 -9.98
CA ALA A 11 3.54 10.89 -10.12
C ALA A 11 3.01 11.40 -8.76
N SER A 12 2.48 12.63 -8.74
CA SER A 12 1.92 13.24 -7.53
C SER A 12 0.67 12.50 -7.03
N GLY A 13 0.68 12.04 -5.78
CA GLY A 13 -0.51 11.55 -5.06
C GLY A 13 -0.29 10.27 -4.25
N ALA A 14 0.58 9.38 -4.73
CA ALA A 14 1.02 8.19 -4.00
C ALA A 14 2.43 7.81 -4.45
N ASP A 15 3.27 7.36 -3.53
CA ASP A 15 4.65 6.96 -3.81
C ASP A 15 4.74 5.54 -4.37
N ALA A 16 3.77 4.69 -4.03
CA ALA A 16 3.68 3.34 -4.58
C ALA A 16 2.24 2.84 -4.68
N ARG A 17 2.03 1.87 -5.58
CA ARG A 17 0.77 1.12 -5.70
C ARG A 17 1.03 -0.36 -5.57
N PHE A 18 0.17 -1.04 -4.82
CA PHE A 18 0.38 -2.44 -4.47
C PHE A 18 -0.94 -3.20 -4.33
N ASP A 19 -0.83 -4.52 -4.45
CA ASP A 19 -1.89 -5.49 -4.22
C ASP A 19 -1.50 -6.39 -3.05
N ILE A 20 -2.48 -6.83 -2.26
CA ILE A 20 -2.22 -7.58 -1.03
C ILE A 20 -3.24 -8.69 -0.82
N ALA A 21 -2.78 -9.83 -0.33
CA ALA A 21 -3.60 -10.85 0.30
C ALA A 21 -3.52 -10.68 1.81
N ILE A 22 -4.64 -10.31 2.45
CA ILE A 22 -4.70 -10.15 3.91
C ILE A 22 -4.70 -11.53 4.57
N THR A 23 -5.58 -12.39 4.08
CA THR A 23 -5.71 -13.82 4.38
C THR A 23 -5.75 -14.62 3.07
N ASP A 24 -5.95 -15.93 3.16
CA ASP A 24 -6.26 -16.81 2.02
C ASP A 24 -7.59 -16.44 1.32
N GLN A 25 -8.53 -15.86 2.07
CA GLN A 25 -9.88 -15.54 1.62
C GLN A 25 -10.08 -14.09 1.16
N LEU A 26 -9.14 -13.18 1.45
CA LEU A 26 -9.29 -11.75 1.14
C LEU A 26 -8.09 -11.18 0.42
N ARG A 27 -8.34 -10.64 -0.77
CA ARG A 27 -7.37 -9.88 -1.58
C ARG A 27 -7.90 -8.48 -1.87
N LEU A 28 -7.02 -7.50 -1.79
CA LEU A 28 -7.30 -6.11 -2.09
C LEU A 28 -6.33 -5.64 -3.16
N PHE A 29 -6.86 -4.90 -4.13
CA PHE A 29 -6.10 -4.48 -5.31
C PHE A 29 -6.05 -2.97 -5.42
N GLY A 30 -4.93 -2.47 -5.92
CA GLY A 30 -4.70 -1.07 -6.21
C GLY A 30 -4.67 -0.18 -4.97
N LEU A 31 -4.20 -0.69 -3.84
CA LEU A 31 -3.93 0.12 -2.66
C LEU A 31 -2.80 1.11 -2.95
N CYS A 32 -2.89 2.30 -2.37
CA CYS A 32 -1.86 3.33 -2.48
C CYS A 32 -1.06 3.41 -1.19
N LEU A 33 0.26 3.49 -1.32
CA LEU A 33 1.17 3.82 -0.23
C LEU A 33 1.66 5.26 -0.44
N THR A 34 1.50 6.10 0.58
CA THR A 34 1.87 7.51 0.53
C THR A 34 2.75 7.86 1.72
N LYS A 35 3.84 8.60 1.48
CA LYS A 35 4.65 9.23 2.50
C LYS A 35 4.10 10.63 2.75
N ASN A 36 3.62 10.85 3.97
CA ASN A 36 3.11 12.15 4.37
C ASN A 36 4.26 13.16 4.57
N ALA A 37 3.92 14.43 4.71
CA ALA A 37 4.88 15.51 5.00
C ALA A 37 5.62 15.33 6.35
N ASP A 38 5.02 14.62 7.31
CA ASP A 38 5.65 14.23 8.58
C ASP A 38 6.65 13.05 8.44
N GLY A 39 6.82 12.53 7.23
CA GLY A 39 7.67 11.39 6.92
C GLY A 39 7.04 10.03 7.19
N ALA A 40 5.84 9.97 7.77
CA ALA A 40 5.14 8.73 8.07
C ALA A 40 4.52 8.13 6.80
N TRP A 41 4.65 6.81 6.66
CA TRP A 41 3.98 6.04 5.63
C TRP A 41 2.52 5.77 6.01
N ARG A 42 1.61 5.84 5.04
CA ARG A 42 0.19 5.46 5.20
C ARG A 42 -0.35 4.73 3.98
N THR A 43 -1.22 3.76 4.23
CA THR A 43 -1.98 3.06 3.20
C THR A 43 -3.37 3.66 3.03
N TYR A 44 -3.80 3.79 1.77
CA TYR A 44 -5.16 4.15 1.42
C TYR A 44 -5.76 3.17 0.40
N ALA A 45 -7.04 2.86 0.56
CA ALA A 45 -7.82 2.16 -0.46
C ALA A 45 -7.94 3.01 -1.74
N PRO A 46 -8.07 2.39 -2.93
CA PRO A 46 -8.31 3.14 -4.15
C PRO A 46 -9.62 3.92 -4.06
N ARG A 47 -9.71 4.97 -4.86
CA ARG A 47 -10.96 5.71 -5.05
C ARG A 47 -11.67 5.20 -6.29
N ASN A 48 -12.99 5.10 -6.21
CA ASN A 48 -13.87 4.91 -7.35
C ASN A 48 -15.05 5.87 -7.21
N SER A 49 -15.44 6.56 -8.29
CA SER A 49 -16.52 7.55 -8.28
C SER A 49 -16.50 8.51 -7.08
N GLY A 50 -15.31 9.03 -6.75
CA GLY A 50 -15.12 10.02 -5.68
C GLY A 50 -14.99 9.45 -4.25
N VAL A 51 -15.32 8.18 -4.01
CA VAL A 51 -15.31 7.57 -2.66
C VAL A 51 -14.20 6.53 -2.49
N ARG A 52 -13.76 6.30 -1.24
CA ARG A 52 -12.85 5.19 -0.91
C ARG A 52 -13.63 3.89 -0.98
N VAL A 53 -13.11 2.91 -1.71
CA VAL A 53 -13.81 1.63 -1.89
C VAL A 53 -13.71 0.69 -0.67
N ALA A 54 -12.80 1.00 0.26
CA ALA A 54 -12.65 0.28 1.52
C ALA A 54 -12.14 1.22 2.61
N SER A 55 -12.43 0.86 3.86
CA SER A 55 -11.81 1.43 5.06
C SER A 55 -11.29 0.30 5.93
N PHE A 56 -10.29 0.58 6.76
CA PHE A 56 -9.66 -0.40 7.63
C PHE A 56 -9.60 0.18 9.04
N HIS A 57 -9.74 -0.70 10.04
CA HIS A 57 -9.43 -0.33 11.41
C HIS A 57 -7.96 0.13 11.50
N PRO A 58 -7.61 1.13 12.32
CA PRO A 58 -6.24 1.66 12.39
C PRO A 58 -5.16 0.59 12.59
N SER A 59 -5.39 -0.37 13.48
CA SER A 59 -4.44 -1.46 13.73
C SER A 59 -4.18 -2.35 12.51
N LEU A 60 -5.18 -2.54 11.63
CA LEU A 60 -5.00 -3.29 10.39
C LEU A 60 -4.32 -2.42 9.32
N ALA A 61 -4.68 -1.14 9.24
CA ALA A 61 -4.04 -0.20 8.33
C ALA A 61 -2.53 -0.13 8.59
N ASP A 62 -2.12 -0.05 9.85
CA ASP A 62 -0.70 -0.04 10.25
C ASP A 62 0.03 -1.32 9.83
N GLN A 63 -0.59 -2.48 9.99
CA GLN A 63 -0.02 -3.77 9.57
C GLN A 63 0.16 -3.82 8.04
N ILE A 64 -0.85 -3.38 7.30
CA ILE A 64 -0.78 -3.30 5.83
C ILE A 64 0.33 -2.34 5.39
N THR A 65 0.41 -1.17 6.02
CA THR A 65 1.46 -0.18 5.72
C THR A 65 2.85 -0.75 5.98
N ARG A 66 3.09 -1.41 7.11
CA ARG A 66 4.38 -2.04 7.41
C ARG A 66 4.77 -3.10 6.37
N ALA A 67 3.83 -3.96 5.98
CA ALA A 67 4.08 -4.96 4.95
C ALA A 67 4.41 -4.32 3.58
N ALA A 68 3.70 -3.26 3.20
CA ALA A 68 3.94 -2.56 1.94
C ALA A 68 5.28 -1.81 1.92
N VAL A 69 5.67 -1.15 3.02
CA VAL A 69 6.97 -0.48 3.14
C VAL A 69 8.11 -1.48 3.04
N ALA A 70 8.04 -2.59 3.77
CA ALA A 70 9.06 -3.65 3.72
C ALA A 70 9.23 -4.21 2.30
N ALA A 71 8.12 -4.43 1.58
CA ALA A 71 8.18 -4.89 0.19
C ALA A 71 8.75 -3.84 -0.76
N LEU A 72 8.40 -2.55 -0.57
CA LEU A 72 8.91 -1.45 -1.40
C LEU A 72 10.42 -1.25 -1.24
N GLU A 73 10.91 -1.35 -0.02
CA GLU A 73 12.34 -1.27 0.29
C GLU A 73 13.09 -2.52 -0.20
N GLY A 74 12.47 -3.70 -0.10
CA GLY A 74 12.99 -4.95 -0.66
C GLY A 74 13.15 -4.89 -2.19
N GLU A 75 12.15 -4.40 -2.92
CA GLU A 75 12.21 -4.21 -4.38
C GLU A 75 13.34 -3.26 -4.78
N ALA A 76 13.56 -2.20 -4.01
CA ALA A 76 14.65 -1.25 -4.22
C ALA A 76 16.05 -1.89 -4.09
N ASN A 77 16.16 -3.01 -3.37
CA ASN A 77 17.42 -3.68 -3.10
C ASN A 77 17.73 -4.82 -4.10
N VAL A 78 16.73 -5.27 -4.89
CA VAL A 78 16.90 -6.29 -5.93
C VAL A 78 17.31 -5.67 -7.28
N GLY A 79 17.06 -4.38 -7.47
CA GLY A 79 17.43 -3.63 -8.67
C GLY A 79 18.84 -3.01 -8.66
N ARG A 80 19.78 -3.48 -7.82
CA ARG A 80 21.15 -2.94 -7.71
C ARG A 80 22.21 -3.99 -7.92
#